data_AF-A0A9D6NXX2-F1
#
_entry.id   AF-A0A9D6NXX2-F1
#
_cell.length_a   1.000
_cell.length_b   1.000
_cell.length_c   1.000
_cell.angle_alpha   90.00
_cell.angle_beta   90.00
_cell.angle_gamma   90.00
#
_symmetry.space_group_name_H-M   'P 1'
#
loop_
_entity.id
_entity.type
_entity.pdbx_description
1 polymer ?
#
loop_
_entity_poly.entity_id
_entity_poly.type
_entity_poly.pdbx_seq_one_letter_code
_entity_poly.pdbx_strand_id
1 'polypeptide(L)'
;MKVIFNWQKKSLVHFSLGLWVGISLLILSLGITLIAILALKPLPPKLPLFYSLPWGEQQLATHQQFLILPAIISILTLLNLLIFWQLHESQYFFKKILLVSSIVVSFILTVTFIKVVLNFI
;
A
#
# COMPACT_ATOMS: atom_id res chain seq x y z
N MET A 1 28.17 29.91 5.07
CA MET A 1 26.75 29.92 5.48
C MET A 1 25.78 29.37 4.42
N LYS A 2 25.90 29.76 3.14
CA LYS A 2 25.03 29.30 2.02
C LYS A 2 25.00 27.77 1.80
N VAL A 3 26.15 27.09 1.99
CA VAL A 3 26.26 25.64 1.79
C VAL A 3 25.44 24.85 2.82
N ILE A 4 25.53 25.20 4.10
CA ILE A 4 24.81 24.53 5.20
C ILE A 4 23.29 24.69 5.05
N PHE A 5 22.84 25.87 4.65
CA PHE A 5 21.42 26.13 4.36
C PHE A 5 20.88 25.24 3.24
N ASN A 6 21.68 24.98 2.21
CA ASN A 6 21.27 24.15 1.08
C ASN A 6 21.14 22.65 1.48
N TRP A 7 21.97 22.17 2.40
CA TRP A 7 21.87 20.82 2.94
C TRP A 7 20.62 20.61 3.81
N GLN A 8 20.29 21.57 4.68
CA GLN A 8 19.05 21.49 5.47
C GLN A 8 17.80 21.53 4.59
N LYS A 9 17.77 22.40 3.57
CA LYS A 9 16.63 22.47 2.64
C LYS A 9 16.44 21.15 1.89
N LYS A 10 17.53 20.51 1.44
CA LYS A 10 17.47 19.23 0.72
C LYS A 10 16.95 18.08 1.59
N SER A 11 17.38 18.02 2.85
CA SER A 11 16.90 17.05 3.83
C SER A 11 15.39 17.18 4.08
N LEU A 12 14.90 18.41 4.30
CA LEU A 12 13.47 18.67 4.53
C LEU A 12 12.59 18.25 3.34
N VAL A 13 13.07 18.43 2.11
CA VAL A 13 12.34 18.04 0.89
C VAL A 13 12.20 16.51 0.80
N HIS A 14 13.26 15.76 1.08
CA HIS A 14 13.19 14.29 1.05
C HIS A 14 12.26 13.75 2.13
N PHE A 15 12.31 14.34 3.32
CA PHE A 15 11.42 13.99 4.41
C PHE A 15 9.95 14.24 4.05
N SER A 16 9.64 15.44 3.53
CA SER A 16 8.28 15.80 3.11
C SER A 16 7.75 14.87 2.02
N LEU A 17 8.57 14.54 1.02
CA LEU A 17 8.17 13.66 -0.08
C LEU A 17 7.78 12.26 0.41
N GLY A 18 8.53 11.69 1.35
CA GLY A 18 8.21 10.37 1.91
C GLY A 18 6.86 10.36 2.62
N LEU A 19 6.56 11.41 3.40
CA LEU A 19 5.27 11.57 4.07
C LEU A 19 4.11 11.70 3.09
N TRP A 20 4.26 12.52 2.04
CA TRP A 20 3.20 12.69 1.03
C TRP A 20 2.87 11.39 0.30
N VAL A 21 3.91 10.63 -0.07
CA VAL A 21 3.73 9.30 -0.67
C VAL A 21 3.05 8.36 0.33
N GLY A 22 3.48 8.35 1.59
CA GLY A 22 2.84 7.56 2.63
C GLY A 22 1.35 7.86 2.79
N ILE A 23 1.00 9.14 2.90
CA ILE A 23 -0.39 9.61 3.05
C ILE A 23 -1.22 9.22 1.83
N SER A 24 -0.70 9.39 0.61
CA SER A 24 -1.45 9.04 -0.61
C SER A 24 -1.74 7.53 -0.70
N LEU A 25 -0.80 6.68 -0.29
CA LEU A 25 -1.00 5.23 -0.22
C LEU A 25 -2.00 4.82 0.87
N LEU A 26 -2.03 5.52 2.01
CA LEU A 26 -3.04 5.30 3.04
C LEU A 26 -4.44 5.71 2.57
N ILE A 27 -4.56 6.85 1.88
CA ILE A 27 -5.82 7.28 1.27
C ILE A 27 -6.28 6.25 0.21
N LEU A 28 -5.37 5.74 -0.61
CA LEU A 28 -5.67 4.67 -1.57
C LEU A 28 -6.22 3.43 -0.88
N SER A 29 -5.58 2.97 0.21
CA SER A 29 -6.03 1.83 1.00
C SER A 29 -7.43 2.04 1.61
N LEU A 30 -7.69 3.23 2.14
CA LEU A 30 -9.03 3.60 2.62
C LEU A 30 -10.05 3.60 1.49
N GLY A 31 -9.70 4.11 0.31
CA GLY A 31 -10.56 4.06 -0.87
C GLY A 31 -10.91 2.63 -1.29
N ILE A 32 -9.92 1.74 -1.33
CA ILE A 32 -10.13 0.30 -1.62
C ILE A 32 -11.06 -0.32 -0.56
N THR A 33 -10.86 0.00 0.71
CA THR A 33 -11.70 -0.50 1.82
C THR A 33 -13.15 -0.04 1.67
N LEU A 34 -13.37 1.24 1.36
CA LEU A 34 -14.71 1.78 1.11
C LEU A 34 -15.38 1.10 -0.09
N ILE A 35 -14.66 0.93 -1.20
CA ILE A 35 -15.18 0.23 -2.38
C ILE A 35 -15.53 -1.21 -2.03
N ALA A 36 -14.68 -1.92 -1.29
CA ALA A 36 -14.93 -3.30 -0.87
C ALA A 36 -16.21 -3.42 -0.03
N ILE A 37 -16.46 -2.48 0.88
CA ILE A 37 -17.67 -2.45 1.71
C ILE A 37 -18.91 -2.10 0.87
N LEU A 38 -18.81 -1.13 -0.04
CA LEU A 38 -19.94 -0.75 -0.91
C LEU A 38 -20.28 -1.86 -1.93
N ALA A 39 -19.29 -2.62 -2.36
CA ALA A 39 -19.42 -3.72 -3.30
C ALA A 39 -19.88 -5.05 -2.66
N LEU A 40 -20.20 -5.08 -1.36
CA LEU A 40 -20.69 -6.29 -0.66
C LEU A 40 -21.95 -6.91 -1.26
N LYS A 41 -22.81 -6.11 -1.91
CA LYS A 41 -24.07 -6.57 -2.53
C LYS A 41 -23.87 -7.23 -3.90
N PRO A 42 -23.14 -6.60 -4.85
CA PRO A 42 -22.90 -7.22 -6.16
C PRO A 42 -21.86 -8.35 -6.11
N LEU A 43 -20.94 -8.34 -5.15
CA LEU A 43 -19.90 -9.38 -5.06
C LEU A 43 -20.45 -10.68 -4.46
N PRO A 44 -20.03 -11.85 -4.98
CA PRO A 44 -20.37 -13.12 -4.37
C PRO A 44 -19.74 -13.25 -2.98
N PRO A 45 -20.36 -13.99 -2.05
CA PRO A 45 -19.92 -14.11 -0.65
C PRO A 45 -18.51 -14.70 -0.48
N LYS A 46 -17.99 -15.34 -1.53
CA LYS A 46 -16.69 -15.99 -1.60
C LYS A 46 -15.95 -15.52 -2.85
N LEU A 47 -14.76 -14.96 -2.65
CA LEU A 47 -13.93 -14.38 -3.70
C LEU A 47 -12.59 -15.13 -3.81
N PRO A 48 -12.11 -15.45 -5.01
CA PRO A 48 -10.82 -16.12 -5.15
C PRO A 48 -9.68 -15.17 -4.79
N LEU A 49 -8.88 -15.57 -3.80
CA LEU A 49 -7.74 -14.78 -3.32
C LEU A 49 -6.48 -15.61 -3.12
N PHE A 50 -6.61 -16.83 -2.60
CA PHE A 50 -5.49 -17.67 -2.19
C PHE A 50 -5.08 -18.66 -3.30
N TYR A 51 -4.62 -18.13 -4.44
CA TYR A 51 -4.24 -18.92 -5.63
C TYR A 51 -3.10 -19.93 -5.41
N SER A 52 -2.41 -19.88 -4.28
CA SER A 52 -1.39 -20.86 -3.90
C SER A 52 -1.94 -22.12 -3.24
N LEU A 53 -3.21 -22.13 -2.84
CA LEU A 53 -3.87 -23.26 -2.20
C LEU A 53 -4.51 -24.22 -3.23
N PRO A 54 -4.78 -25.49 -2.87
CA PRO A 54 -5.50 -26.42 -3.74
C PRO A 54 -6.84 -25.86 -4.22
N TRP A 55 -7.22 -26.27 -5.42
CA TRP A 55 -8.48 -25.85 -6.04
C TRP A 55 -9.69 -26.20 -5.17
N GLY A 56 -10.68 -25.30 -5.19
CA GLY A 56 -11.94 -25.45 -4.47
C GLY A 56 -12.08 -24.43 -3.35
N GLU A 57 -12.71 -24.85 -2.25
CA GLU A 57 -13.11 -23.97 -1.14
C GLU A 57 -11.92 -23.30 -0.43
N GLN A 58 -10.75 -23.93 -0.44
CA GLN A 58 -9.55 -23.39 0.21
C GLN A 58 -9.01 -22.13 -0.50
N GLN A 59 -9.30 -21.95 -1.79
CA GLN A 59 -8.85 -20.79 -2.56
C GLN A 59 -9.71 -19.53 -2.33
N LEU A 60 -10.89 -19.71 -1.74
CA LEU A 60 -11.93 -18.69 -1.62
C LEU A 60 -11.82 -17.95 -0.27
N ALA A 61 -11.76 -16.63 -0.35
CA ALA A 61 -11.80 -15.71 0.77
C ALA A 61 -13.22 -15.18 1.00
N THR A 62 -13.61 -15.02 2.25
CA THR A 62 -14.82 -14.27 2.61
C THR A 62 -14.63 -12.77 2.34
N HIS A 63 -15.72 -12.01 2.29
CA HIS A 63 -15.64 -10.54 2.18
C HIS A 63 -14.74 -9.89 3.23
N GLN A 64 -14.75 -10.40 4.46
CA GLN A 64 -13.87 -9.91 5.53
C GLN A 64 -12.41 -10.22 5.24
N GLN A 65 -12.12 -11.43 4.78
CA GLN A 65 -10.75 -11.83 4.39
C GLN A 65 -10.26 -11.04 3.17
N PHE A 66 -11.15 -10.59 2.28
CA PHE A 66 -10.79 -9.74 1.15
C PHE A 66 -10.25 -8.36 1.57
N LEU A 67 -10.61 -7.88 2.77
CA LEU A 67 -10.03 -6.65 3.36
C LEU A 67 -8.55 -6.82 3.74
N ILE A 68 -7.97 -8.02 3.63
CA ILE A 68 -6.55 -8.22 3.83
C ILE A 68 -5.71 -7.46 2.80
N LEU A 69 -6.21 -7.24 1.57
CA LEU A 69 -5.47 -6.48 0.56
C LEU A 69 -5.20 -5.03 1.00
N PRO A 70 -6.23 -4.21 1.31
CA PRO A 70 -5.97 -2.86 1.82
C PRO A 70 -5.25 -2.87 3.17
N ALA A 71 -5.50 -3.87 4.04
CA ALA A 71 -4.76 -3.99 5.29
C ALA A 71 -3.25 -4.15 5.07
N ILE A 72 -2.82 -4.99 4.12
CA ILE A 72 -1.40 -5.17 3.78
C ILE A 72 -0.81 -3.86 3.23
N ILE A 73 -1.52 -3.14 2.36
CA ILE A 73 -1.08 -1.83 1.86
C ILE A 73 -0.82 -0.88 3.02
N SER A 74 -1.79 -0.77 3.95
CA SER A 74 -1.67 0.11 5.11
C SER A 74 -0.52 -0.28 6.03
N ILE A 75 -0.43 -1.56 6.40
CA ILE A 75 0.61 -2.06 7.32
C ILE A 75 1.99 -1.85 6.72
N LEU A 76 2.22 -2.24 5.47
CA LEU A 76 3.52 -2.07 4.82
C LEU A 76 3.89 -0.60 4.64
N THR A 77 2.91 0.25 4.28
CA THR A 77 3.15 1.69 4.17
C THR A 77 3.54 2.29 5.52
N LEU A 78 2.83 1.95 6.60
CA LEU A 78 3.16 2.42 7.94
C LEU A 78 4.53 1.94 8.40
N LEU A 79 4.84 0.66 8.22
CA LEU A 79 6.16 0.10 8.55
C LEU A 79 7.27 0.80 7.76
N ASN A 80 7.09 0.99 6.46
CA ASN A 80 8.10 1.66 5.63
C ASN A 80 8.26 3.13 6.02
N LEU A 81 7.20 3.83 6.42
CA LEU A 81 7.29 5.21 6.95
C LEU A 81 8.02 5.27 8.29
N LEU A 82 7.76 4.32 9.20
CA LEU A 82 8.47 4.23 10.48
C LEU A 82 9.97 4.03 10.27
N ILE A 83 10.34 3.09 9.39
CA ILE A 83 11.74 2.83 9.04
C ILE A 83 12.34 4.07 8.34
N PHE A 84 11.60 4.68 7.41
CA PHE A 84 12.03 5.89 6.70
C PHE A 84 12.37 7.04 7.65
N TRP A 85 11.60 7.20 8.72
CA TRP A 85 11.83 8.23 9.74
C TRP A 85 13.04 7.95 10.61
N GLN A 86 13.34 6.67 10.88
CA GLN A 86 14.51 6.25 11.65
C GLN A 86 15.82 6.35 10.85
N LEU A 87 15.78 6.32 9.51
CA LEU A 87 16.97 6.38 8.67
C LEU A 87 17.62 7.77 8.67
N HIS A 88 18.95 7.78 8.77
CA HIS A 88 19.74 9.02 8.69
C HIS A 88 19.64 9.68 7.30
N GLU A 89 19.78 11.00 7.24
CA GLU A 89 19.67 11.79 6.01
C GLU A 89 20.70 11.43 4.94
N SER A 90 21.88 10.94 5.34
CA SER A 90 22.90 10.46 4.40
C SER A 90 22.50 9.18 3.67
N GLN A 91 21.55 8.41 4.21
CA GLN A 91 21.09 7.13 3.66
C GLN A 91 19.94 7.30 2.65
N TYR A 92 20.07 8.26 1.73
CA TYR A 92 19.05 8.61 0.74
C TYR A 92 18.66 7.43 -0.17
N PHE A 93 19.58 6.51 -0.43
CA PHE A 93 19.34 5.33 -1.26
C PHE A 93 18.32 4.38 -0.61
N PHE A 94 18.49 4.07 0.68
CA PHE A 94 17.56 3.23 1.43
C PHE A 94 16.18 3.88 1.56
N LYS A 95 16.15 5.20 1.84
CA LYS A 95 14.91 5.98 1.85
C LYS A 95 14.14 5.90 0.52
N LYS A 96 14.84 5.96 -0.62
CA LYS A 96 14.24 5.79 -1.96
C LYS A 96 13.72 4.38 -2.19
N ILE A 97 14.47 3.35 -1.79
CA ILE A 97 14.04 1.95 -1.93
C ILE A 97 12.75 1.71 -1.16
N LEU A 98 12.64 2.20 0.09
CA LEU A 98 11.42 2.05 0.90
C LEU A 98 10.20 2.70 0.24
N LEU A 99 10.37 3.86 -0.38
CA LEU A 99 9.27 4.53 -1.09
C LEU A 99 8.87 3.76 -2.35
N VAL A 100 9.85 3.36 -3.17
CA VAL A 100 9.59 2.62 -4.41
C VAL A 100 8.96 1.26 -4.11
N SER A 101 9.43 0.53 -3.08
CA SER A 101 8.86 -0.75 -2.69
C SER A 101 7.40 -0.60 -2.22
N SER A 102 7.09 0.44 -1.43
CA SER A 102 5.72 0.74 -1.01
C SER A 102 4.80 0.98 -2.20
N ILE A 103 5.26 1.79 -3.17
CA ILE A 103 4.51 2.08 -4.40
C ILE A 103 4.28 0.79 -5.20
N VAL A 104 5.33 0.00 -5.44
CA VAL A 104 5.23 -1.25 -6.21
C VAL A 104 4.26 -2.24 -5.57
N VAL A 105 4.38 -2.46 -4.25
CA VAL A 105 3.48 -3.39 -3.54
C VAL A 105 2.04 -2.88 -3.56
N SER A 106 1.82 -1.59 -3.30
CA SER A 106 0.49 -1.01 -3.37
C SER A 106 -0.14 -1.17 -4.76
N PHE A 107 0.64 -0.94 -5.81
CA PHE A 107 0.19 -1.08 -7.19
C PHE A 107 -0.22 -2.52 -7.53
N ILE A 108 0.60 -3.51 -7.17
CA ILE A 108 0.28 -4.93 -7.39
C ILE A 108 -1.01 -5.32 -6.66
N LEU A 109 -1.17 -4.88 -5.40
CA LEU A 109 -2.36 -5.19 -4.60
C LEU A 109 -3.61 -4.49 -5.13
N THR A 110 -3.49 -3.23 -5.57
CA THR A 110 -4.59 -2.51 -6.23
C THR A 110 -5.00 -3.18 -7.53
N VAL A 111 -4.05 -3.61 -8.37
CA VAL A 111 -4.36 -4.36 -9.61
C VAL A 111 -5.07 -5.67 -9.28
N THR A 112 -4.61 -6.39 -8.25
CA THR A 112 -5.26 -7.62 -7.79
C THR A 112 -6.70 -7.36 -7.35
N PHE A 113 -6.92 -6.32 -6.56
CA PHE A 113 -8.26 -5.91 -6.12
C PHE A 113 -9.17 -5.59 -7.30
N ILE A 114 -8.72 -4.73 -8.21
CA ILE A 114 -9.51 -4.33 -9.39
C ILE A 114 -9.85 -5.53 -10.26
N LYS A 115 -8.89 -6.43 -10.52
CA LYS A 115 -9.14 -7.64 -11.31
C LYS A 115 -10.19 -8.55 -10.68
N VAL A 116 -10.10 -8.80 -9.38
CA VAL A 116 -11.08 -9.64 -8.68
C VAL A 116 -12.45 -9.00 -8.75
N VAL A 117 -12.56 -7.70 -8.45
CA VAL A 117 -13.86 -6.99 -8.46
C VAL A 117 -14.47 -6.95 -9.86
N LEU A 118 -13.69 -6.60 -10.88
CA LEU A 118 -14.16 -6.51 -12.27
C LEU A 118 -14.57 -7.86 -12.85
N ASN A 119 -14.03 -8.97 -12.37
CA ASN A 119 -14.42 -10.30 -12.84
C ASN A 119 -15.86 -10.68 -12.46
N PHE A 120 -16.47 -9.99 -11.48
CA PHE A 120 -17.81 -10.30 -10.97
C PHE A 120 -18.84 -9.18 -11.18
N ILE A 121 -18.42 -8.00 -11.66
CA ILE A 121 -19.30 -6.90 -12.08
C ILE A 121 -19.56 -7.04 -13.58
#